data_AF-A0A3D3F1B1-F1
#
_entry.id   AF-A0A3D3F1B1-F1
#
_cell.length_a   1.000
_cell.length_b   1.000
_cell.length_c   1.000
_cell.angle_alpha   90.00
_cell.angle_beta   90.00
_cell.angle_gamma   90.00
#
_symmetry.space_group_name_H-M   'P 1'
#
loop_
_entity.id
_entity.type
_entity.pdbx_description
1 polymer ?
#
loop_
_entity_poly.entity_id
_entity_poly.type
_entity_poly.pdbx_seq_one_letter_code
_entity_poly.pdbx_strand_id
1 'polypeptide(L)'
;ESELGEISLADARGEFDPHAQLGDYIQKEMSLHEFEPKLVITAQRIIQERIRNLEDEKIQNDFNKQKHTIVSGKIKSIDENNGGYRIDLSYTDALLPLDEQIENEFYRVGDNIKAYVTNIRSGNKGVTVILSRTNPEFVKKLFEAEIPSIFNGKMHILKIVREPGIRTKVELEALDESLDPITECVGPKGTRIDSIRKELHGEQIDIVVHSDDMEQMVQNALG
;
A
#
# COMPACT_ATOMS: atom_id res chain seq x y z
N GLU A 1 -2.26 -42.59 -34.55
CA GLU A 1 -1.44 -41.50 -33.96
C GLU A 1 -2.15 -40.19 -34.26
N SER A 2 -2.01 -39.17 -33.41
CA SER A 2 -3.00 -38.10 -33.20
C SER A 2 -3.27 -37.21 -34.43
N GLU A 3 -4.47 -37.29 -35.01
CA GLU A 3 -5.02 -36.44 -36.10
C GLU A 3 -5.41 -35.00 -35.67
N LEU A 4 -4.74 -34.45 -34.65
CA LEU A 4 -5.04 -33.09 -34.19
C LEU A 4 -3.96 -32.14 -34.72
N GLY A 5 -4.13 -31.66 -35.95
CA GLY A 5 -3.31 -30.57 -36.50
C GLY A 5 -3.02 -30.60 -38.00
N GLU A 6 -3.42 -31.62 -38.74
CA GLU A 6 -3.16 -31.73 -40.18
C GLU A 6 -4.44 -31.53 -41.00
N ILE A 7 -4.35 -30.78 -42.09
CA ILE A 7 -5.42 -30.54 -43.06
C ILE A 7 -4.89 -30.77 -44.47
N SER A 8 -5.71 -31.30 -45.38
CA SER A 8 -5.30 -31.50 -46.77
C SER A 8 -5.11 -30.15 -47.48
N LEU A 9 -4.20 -30.09 -48.45
CA LEU A 9 -3.97 -28.86 -49.24
C LEU A 9 -5.23 -28.41 -50.01
N ALA A 10 -6.09 -29.36 -50.39
CA ALA A 10 -7.34 -29.06 -51.08
C ALA A 10 -8.34 -28.37 -50.14
N ASP A 11 -8.50 -28.90 -48.91
CA ASP A 11 -9.43 -28.34 -47.92
C ASP A 11 -8.91 -27.03 -47.35
N ALA A 12 -7.60 -26.91 -47.14
CA ALA A 12 -6.95 -25.65 -46.75
C ALA A 12 -7.23 -24.51 -47.74
N ARG A 13 -7.14 -24.81 -49.05
CA ARG A 13 -7.44 -23.84 -50.11
C ARG A 13 -8.92 -23.56 -50.31
N GLY A 14 -9.77 -24.55 -50.02
CA GLY A 14 -11.22 -24.44 -50.17
C GLY A 14 -11.89 -23.66 -49.04
N GLU A 15 -11.47 -23.89 -47.80
CA GLU A 15 -12.19 -23.40 -46.61
C GLU A 15 -11.52 -22.21 -45.91
N PHE A 16 -10.19 -22.02 -46.08
CA PHE A 16 -9.44 -21.04 -45.29
C PHE A 16 -8.66 -20.03 -46.15
N ASP A 17 -7.68 -20.48 -46.93
CA ASP A 17 -6.83 -19.61 -47.75
C ASP A 17 -6.57 -20.21 -49.14
N PRO A 18 -7.16 -19.64 -50.21
CA PRO A 18 -6.96 -20.10 -51.59
C PRO A 18 -5.50 -20.15 -52.06
N HIS A 19 -4.59 -19.43 -51.39
CA HIS A 19 -3.17 -19.39 -51.70
C HIS A 19 -2.29 -20.28 -50.82
N ALA A 20 -2.88 -21.06 -49.91
CA ALA A 20 -2.17 -21.97 -49.02
C ALA A 20 -1.20 -22.91 -49.78
N GLN A 21 -0.01 -23.11 -49.22
CA GLN A 21 1.02 -24.02 -49.72
C GLN A 21 1.29 -25.16 -48.73
N LEU A 22 1.90 -26.23 -49.23
CA LEU A 22 2.31 -27.35 -48.38
C LEU A 22 3.35 -26.88 -47.36
N GLY A 23 3.06 -27.09 -46.08
CA GLY A 23 3.90 -26.66 -44.97
C GLY A 23 3.42 -25.37 -44.28
N ASP A 24 2.37 -24.71 -44.79
CA ASP A 24 1.80 -23.52 -44.16
C ASP A 24 0.96 -23.87 -42.93
N TYR A 25 0.99 -22.99 -41.93
CA TYR A 25 0.10 -23.05 -40.78
C TYR A 25 -1.19 -22.29 -41.09
N ILE A 26 -2.29 -23.03 -41.21
CA ILE A 26 -3.62 -22.45 -41.43
C ILE A 26 -4.29 -22.18 -40.09
N GLN A 27 -4.71 -20.93 -39.87
CA GLN A 27 -5.50 -20.56 -38.69
C GLN A 27 -6.95 -20.94 -38.92
N LYS A 28 -7.44 -21.90 -38.13
CA LYS A 28 -8.86 -22.24 -38.04
C LYS A 28 -9.45 -21.58 -36.78
N GLU A 29 -10.40 -20.68 -36.97
CA GLU A 29 -11.22 -20.21 -35.85
C GLU A 29 -12.17 -21.33 -35.42
N MET A 30 -12.12 -21.69 -34.14
CA MET A 30 -12.98 -22.72 -33.55
C MET A 30 -13.73 -22.14 -32.36
N SER A 31 -14.95 -22.61 -32.14
CA SER A 31 -15.73 -22.25 -30.96
C SER A 31 -15.13 -22.90 -29.71
N LEU A 32 -15.18 -22.20 -28.57
CA LEU A 32 -14.71 -22.72 -27.29
C LEU A 32 -15.37 -24.05 -26.89
N HIS A 33 -16.59 -24.33 -27.38
CA HIS A 33 -17.34 -25.55 -27.08
C HIS A 33 -16.89 -26.76 -27.90
N GLU A 34 -16.12 -26.55 -28.96
CA GLU A 34 -15.59 -27.59 -29.84
C GLU A 34 -14.26 -28.17 -29.32
N PHE A 35 -13.67 -27.53 -28.31
CA PHE A 35 -12.51 -28.04 -27.59
C PHE A 35 -12.93 -29.15 -26.60
N GLU A 36 -12.04 -30.11 -26.37
CA GLU A 36 -12.24 -31.07 -25.28
C GLU A 36 -12.47 -30.32 -23.95
N PRO A 37 -13.37 -30.79 -23.07
CA PRO A 37 -13.66 -30.11 -21.80
C PRO A 37 -12.41 -29.79 -20.96
N LYS A 38 -11.38 -30.65 -21.04
CA LYS A 38 -10.08 -30.44 -20.37
C LYS A 38 -9.31 -29.23 -20.92
N LEU A 39 -9.34 -28.99 -22.24
CA LEU A 39 -8.68 -27.85 -22.88
C LEU A 39 -9.39 -26.55 -22.54
N VAL A 40 -10.74 -26.55 -22.47
CA VAL A 40 -11.53 -25.38 -22.06
C VAL A 40 -11.19 -24.95 -20.63
N ILE A 41 -11.18 -25.88 -19.68
CA ILE A 41 -10.82 -25.61 -18.28
C ILE A 41 -9.37 -25.09 -18.18
N THR A 42 -8.45 -25.66 -18.96
CA THR A 42 -7.04 -25.24 -19.00
C THR A 42 -6.91 -23.83 -19.56
N ALA A 43 -7.59 -23.51 -20.66
CA ALA A 43 -7.61 -22.18 -21.25
C ALA A 43 -8.20 -21.14 -20.28
N GLN A 44 -9.31 -21.47 -19.60
CA GLN A 44 -9.88 -20.61 -18.55
C GLN A 44 -8.87 -20.33 -17.43
N ARG A 45 -8.14 -21.35 -16.96
CA ARG A 45 -7.10 -21.17 -15.93
C ARG A 45 -5.98 -20.25 -16.42
N ILE A 46 -5.46 -20.47 -17.62
CA ILE A 46 -4.40 -19.64 -18.21
C ILE A 46 -4.86 -18.18 -18.35
N ILE A 47 -6.09 -17.94 -18.79
CA ILE A 47 -6.67 -16.60 -18.90
C ILE A 47 -6.74 -15.94 -17.52
N GLN A 48 -7.25 -16.65 -16.50
CA GLN A 48 -7.32 -16.12 -15.13
C GLN A 48 -5.94 -15.82 -14.55
N GLU A 49 -4.96 -16.68 -14.78
CA GLU A 49 -3.56 -16.44 -14.38
C GLU A 49 -2.99 -15.22 -15.10
N ARG A 50 -3.27 -15.05 -16.39
CA ARG A 50 -2.79 -13.88 -17.16
C ARG A 50 -3.44 -12.59 -16.68
N ILE A 51 -4.73 -12.60 -16.37
CA ILE A 51 -5.42 -11.43 -15.77
C ILE A 51 -4.80 -11.08 -14.43
N ARG A 52 -4.60 -12.07 -13.55
CA ARG A 52 -3.98 -11.85 -12.24
C ARG A 52 -2.57 -11.27 -12.36
N ASN A 53 -1.75 -11.78 -13.27
CA ASN A 53 -0.39 -11.26 -13.48
C ASN A 53 -0.41 -9.78 -13.92
N LEU A 54 -1.35 -9.38 -14.77
CA LEU A 54 -1.51 -7.99 -15.17
C LEU A 54 -1.98 -7.09 -14.01
N GLU A 55 -2.85 -7.59 -13.14
CA GLU A 55 -3.26 -6.90 -11.92
C GLU A 55 -2.08 -6.71 -10.96
N ASP A 56 -1.29 -7.77 -10.75
CA ASP A 56 -0.09 -7.73 -9.90
C ASP A 56 0.95 -6.73 -10.42
N GLU A 57 1.22 -6.70 -11.73
CA GLU A 57 2.11 -5.72 -12.35
C GLU A 57 1.60 -4.28 -12.14
N LYS A 58 0.29 -4.07 -12.25
CA LYS A 58 -0.33 -2.77 -12.00
C LYS A 58 -0.16 -2.34 -10.53
N ILE A 59 -0.45 -3.23 -9.59
CA ILE A 59 -0.30 -2.98 -8.15
C ILE A 59 1.16 -2.61 -7.83
N GLN A 60 2.12 -3.32 -8.40
CA GLN A 60 3.55 -3.04 -8.19
C GLN A 60 3.95 -1.66 -8.73
N ASN A 61 3.43 -1.28 -9.91
CA ASN A 61 3.67 0.04 -10.48
C ASN A 61 3.03 1.16 -9.64
N ASP A 62 1.81 0.95 -9.14
CA ASP A 62 1.13 1.93 -8.29
C ASP A 62 1.79 2.03 -6.90
N PHE A 63 2.25 0.91 -6.34
CA PHE A 63 3.05 0.89 -5.12
C PHE A 63 4.32 1.73 -5.26
N ASN A 64 5.06 1.62 -6.37
CA ASN A 64 6.26 2.42 -6.57
C ASN A 64 6.00 3.93 -6.53
N LYS A 65 4.80 4.36 -6.94
CA LYS A 65 4.37 5.77 -6.85
C LYS A 65 3.91 6.17 -5.45
N GLN A 66 3.32 5.23 -4.70
CA GLN A 66 2.72 5.47 -3.39
C GLN A 66 3.59 4.96 -2.22
N LYS A 67 4.80 4.50 -2.49
CA LYS A 67 5.73 4.04 -1.46
C LYS A 67 5.96 5.15 -0.45
N HIS A 68 6.01 4.80 0.84
CA HIS A 68 6.25 5.77 1.92
C HIS A 68 5.17 6.84 2.10
N THR A 69 3.92 6.51 1.72
CA THR A 69 2.75 7.37 1.93
C THR A 69 1.77 6.76 2.93
N ILE A 70 0.86 7.59 3.45
CA ILE A 70 -0.29 7.10 4.22
C ILE A 70 -1.41 6.75 3.25
N VAL A 71 -1.94 5.54 3.41
CA VAL A 71 -3.16 5.10 2.72
C VAL A 71 -4.28 4.94 3.73
N SER A 72 -5.51 5.12 3.26
CA SER A 72 -6.73 4.88 4.03
C SER A 72 -7.46 3.71 3.40
N GLY A 73 -7.99 2.81 4.23
CA GLY A 73 -8.75 1.66 3.77
C GLY A 73 -9.72 1.16 4.81
N LYS A 74 -10.50 0.15 4.42
CA LYS A 74 -11.52 -0.46 5.28
C LYS A 74 -11.11 -1.87 5.65
N ILE A 75 -11.26 -2.24 6.92
CA ILE A 75 -10.91 -3.59 7.37
C ILE A 75 -11.94 -4.59 6.82
N LYS A 76 -11.43 -5.55 6.06
CA LYS A 76 -12.20 -6.58 5.36
C LYS A 76 -12.32 -7.86 6.18
N SER A 77 -11.23 -8.26 6.83
CA SER A 77 -11.19 -9.44 7.71
C SER A 77 -10.05 -9.33 8.71
N ILE A 78 -10.16 -10.08 9.80
CA ILE A 78 -9.12 -10.26 10.81
C ILE A 78 -8.67 -11.71 10.68
N ASP A 79 -7.38 -11.96 10.55
CA ASP A 79 -6.85 -13.32 10.45
C ASP A 79 -6.82 -13.96 11.84
N GLU A 80 -7.65 -15.00 12.02
CA GLU A 80 -7.85 -15.67 13.31
C GLU A 80 -6.57 -16.31 13.88
N ASN A 81 -5.60 -16.65 13.04
CA ASN A 81 -4.40 -17.37 13.47
C ASN A 81 -3.25 -16.45 13.90
N ASN A 82 -3.16 -15.25 13.33
CA ASN A 82 -2.03 -14.34 13.53
C ASN A 82 -2.43 -12.93 13.96
N GLY A 83 -3.73 -12.63 14.08
CA GLY A 83 -4.23 -11.32 14.50
C GLY A 83 -4.01 -10.18 13.49
N GLY A 84 -3.57 -10.48 12.27
CA GLY A 84 -3.35 -9.50 11.22
C GLY A 84 -4.66 -8.92 10.67
N TYR A 85 -4.69 -7.62 10.40
CA TYR A 85 -5.82 -6.97 9.72
C TYR A 85 -5.63 -7.00 8.20
N ARG A 86 -6.60 -7.57 7.48
CA ARG A 86 -6.70 -7.40 6.03
C ARG A 86 -7.53 -6.18 5.71
N ILE A 87 -6.97 -5.27 4.94
CA ILE A 87 -7.52 -3.95 4.65
C ILE A 87 -7.74 -3.85 3.14
N ASP A 88 -8.93 -3.40 2.75
CA ASP A 88 -9.25 -3.08 1.37
C ASP A 88 -8.91 -1.60 1.09
N LEU A 89 -7.98 -1.35 0.16
CA LEU A 89 -7.58 -0.02 -0.28
C LEU A 89 -8.37 0.45 -1.52
N SER A 90 -9.50 -0.20 -1.85
CA SER A 90 -10.31 -0.02 -3.08
C SER A 90 -9.67 -0.55 -4.36
N TYR A 91 -8.35 -0.42 -4.51
CA TYR A 91 -7.62 -0.88 -5.71
C TYR A 91 -6.77 -2.13 -5.47
N THR A 92 -6.47 -2.47 -4.22
CA THR A 92 -5.69 -3.66 -3.85
C THR A 92 -6.00 -4.07 -2.41
N ASP A 93 -5.75 -5.34 -2.10
CA ASP A 93 -5.79 -5.87 -0.74
C ASP A 93 -4.44 -5.61 -0.05
N ALA A 94 -4.50 -5.14 1.19
CA ALA A 94 -3.35 -4.86 2.04
C ALA A 94 -3.41 -5.65 3.35
N LEU A 95 -2.26 -5.82 3.99
CA LEU A 95 -2.09 -6.51 5.25
C LEU A 95 -1.39 -5.58 6.24
N LEU A 96 -2.00 -5.38 7.40
CA LEU A 96 -1.38 -4.81 8.58
C LEU A 96 -1.09 -5.96 9.56
N PRO A 97 0.16 -6.46 9.58
CA PRO A 97 0.54 -7.61 10.41
C PRO A 97 0.64 -7.20 11.88
N LEU A 98 0.54 -8.18 12.79
CA LEU A 98 0.43 -7.93 14.24
C LEU A 98 1.62 -7.17 14.84
N ASP A 99 2.82 -7.42 14.34
CA ASP A 99 4.07 -6.75 14.72
C ASP A 99 4.13 -5.28 14.28
N GLU A 100 3.32 -4.90 13.29
CA GLU A 100 3.22 -3.53 12.78
C GLU A 100 1.95 -2.82 13.27
N GLN A 101 1.19 -3.45 14.16
CA GLN A 101 0.04 -2.89 14.88
C GLN A 101 0.48 -2.24 16.19
N ILE A 102 -0.31 -1.27 16.66
CA ILE A 102 -0.13 -0.68 17.98
C ILE A 102 -0.96 -1.49 18.97
N GLU A 103 -0.36 -1.94 20.08
CA GLU A 103 -0.97 -2.91 21.01
C GLU A 103 -2.33 -2.47 21.58
N ASN A 104 -2.54 -1.16 21.73
CA ASN A 104 -3.77 -0.59 22.30
C ASN A 104 -4.83 -0.22 21.24
N GLU A 105 -4.60 -0.54 19.97
CA GLU A 105 -5.52 -0.23 18.88
C GLU A 105 -6.33 -1.46 18.47
N PHE A 106 -7.62 -1.43 18.76
CA PHE A 106 -8.53 -2.52 18.39
C PHE A 106 -9.48 -2.05 17.32
N TYR A 107 -9.44 -2.72 16.18
CA TYR A 107 -10.33 -2.46 15.08
C TYR A 107 -11.26 -3.65 14.79
N ARG A 108 -12.43 -3.34 14.25
CA ARG A 108 -13.45 -4.31 13.82
C ARG A 108 -13.55 -4.35 12.30
N VAL A 109 -14.09 -5.45 11.80
CA VAL A 109 -14.43 -5.56 10.38
C VAL A 109 -15.40 -4.44 10.00
N GLY A 110 -15.03 -3.69 8.99
CA GLY A 110 -15.77 -2.53 8.50
C GLY A 110 -15.26 -1.18 8.99
N ASP A 111 -14.34 -1.15 9.95
CA ASP A 111 -13.73 0.11 10.41
C ASP A 111 -12.78 0.68 9.36
N ASN A 112 -12.69 2.00 9.32
CA ASN A 112 -11.69 2.70 8.51
C ASN A 112 -10.40 2.84 9.31
N ILE A 113 -9.28 2.61 8.64
CA ILE A 113 -7.96 2.69 9.22
C ILE A 113 -7.01 3.41 8.25
N LYS A 114 -6.17 4.28 8.79
CA LYS A 114 -5.02 4.82 8.06
C LYS A 114 -3.78 4.03 8.43
N ALA A 115 -2.89 3.80 7.49
CA ALA A 115 -1.61 3.18 7.80
C ALA A 115 -0.54 3.62 6.81
N TYR A 116 0.71 3.49 7.22
CA TYR A 116 1.86 3.78 6.41
C TYR A 116 2.23 2.60 5.52
N VAL A 117 2.48 2.85 4.25
CA VAL A 117 2.89 1.84 3.28
C VAL A 117 4.39 1.54 3.46
N THR A 118 4.73 0.36 3.98
CA THR A 118 6.14 -0.03 4.24
C THR A 118 6.74 -0.77 3.06
N ASN A 119 6.10 -1.86 2.63
CA ASN A 119 6.64 -2.76 1.62
C ASN A 119 5.53 -3.46 0.83
N ILE A 120 5.90 -4.21 -0.20
CA ILE A 120 5.04 -5.18 -0.86
C ILE A 120 5.61 -6.58 -0.68
N ARG A 121 4.72 -7.56 -0.60
CA ARG A 121 5.07 -8.97 -0.61
C ARG A 121 4.38 -9.64 -1.79
N SER A 122 5.16 -10.18 -2.71
CA SER A 122 4.65 -11.09 -3.75
C SER A 122 4.54 -12.49 -3.17
N GLY A 123 3.38 -13.11 -3.28
CA GLY A 123 3.16 -14.49 -2.89
C GLY A 123 2.31 -15.25 -3.91
N ASN A 124 2.05 -16.53 -3.65
CA ASN A 124 1.26 -17.39 -4.54
C ASN A 124 -0.19 -16.90 -4.76
N LYS A 125 -0.67 -15.99 -3.92
CA LYS A 125 -2.01 -15.40 -3.99
C LYS A 125 -2.04 -14.00 -4.64
N GLY A 126 -0.90 -13.53 -5.15
CA GLY A 126 -0.74 -12.20 -5.74
C GLY A 126 0.16 -11.29 -4.89
N VAL A 127 0.21 -10.02 -5.28
CA VAL A 127 0.93 -8.96 -4.56
C VAL A 127 0.06 -8.44 -3.43
N THR A 128 0.61 -8.39 -2.21
CA THR A 128 -0.05 -7.79 -1.05
C THR A 128 0.78 -6.62 -0.53
N VAL A 129 0.13 -5.48 -0.32
CA VAL A 129 0.76 -4.30 0.29
C VAL A 129 0.86 -4.53 1.79
N ILE A 130 2.06 -4.35 2.35
CA ILE A 130 2.31 -4.40 3.78
C ILE A 130 2.22 -2.99 4.34
N LEU A 131 1.43 -2.87 5.40
CA LEU A 131 1.16 -1.62 6.08
C LEU A 131 1.78 -1.64 7.48
N SER A 132 2.03 -0.46 8.03
CA SER A 132 2.49 -0.27 9.40
C SER A 132 1.83 0.93 10.05
N ARG A 133 1.55 0.79 11.35
CA ARG A 133 1.16 1.89 12.23
C ARG A 133 2.19 2.17 13.31
N THR A 134 3.17 1.29 13.53
CA THR A 134 4.26 1.46 14.50
C THR A 134 5.42 2.31 13.95
N ASN A 135 5.61 2.34 12.62
CA ASN A 135 6.73 3.04 12.00
C ASN A 135 6.71 4.56 12.31
N PRO A 136 7.84 5.18 12.72
CA PRO A 136 7.93 6.62 12.97
C PRO A 136 7.56 7.50 11.77
N GLU A 137 7.79 7.03 10.54
CA GLU A 137 7.42 7.74 9.31
C GLU A 137 5.90 7.91 9.19
N PHE A 138 5.09 7.05 9.84
CA PHE A 138 3.66 7.24 9.93
C PHE A 138 3.32 8.57 10.62
N VAL A 139 3.95 8.84 11.77
CA VAL A 139 3.75 10.09 12.51
C VAL A 139 4.23 11.28 11.69
N LYS A 140 5.39 11.16 11.03
CA LYS A 140 5.89 12.22 10.14
C LYS A 140 4.87 12.61 9.08
N LYS A 141 4.29 11.63 8.40
CA LYS A 141 3.26 11.86 7.38
C LYS A 141 1.95 12.41 7.93
N LEU A 142 1.56 12.06 9.17
CA LEU A 142 0.42 12.68 9.84
C LEU A 142 0.68 14.16 10.13
N PHE A 143 1.88 14.51 10.60
CA PHE A 143 2.28 15.90 10.81
C PHE A 143 2.30 16.69 9.50
N GLU A 144 2.86 16.14 8.43
CA GLU A 144 2.84 16.75 7.09
C GLU A 144 1.41 16.99 6.60
N ALA A 145 0.47 16.08 6.88
CA ALA A 145 -0.92 16.22 6.45
C ALA A 145 -1.71 17.25 7.27
N GLU A 146 -1.46 17.35 8.58
CA GLU A 146 -2.22 18.22 9.49
C GLU A 146 -1.65 19.65 9.58
N ILE A 147 -0.33 19.83 9.38
CA ILE A 147 0.37 21.10 9.64
C ILE A 147 0.90 21.69 8.31
N PRO A 148 0.26 22.75 7.77
CA PRO A 148 0.61 23.33 6.47
C PRO A 148 2.06 23.84 6.38
N SER A 149 2.62 24.32 7.49
CA SER A 149 3.98 24.85 7.53
C SER A 149 5.04 23.76 7.35
N ILE A 150 4.76 22.52 7.79
CA ILE A 150 5.62 21.36 7.53
C ILE A 150 5.45 20.92 6.06
N PHE A 151 4.21 20.85 5.56
CA PHE A 151 3.93 20.51 4.17
C PHE A 151 4.61 21.45 3.16
N ASN A 152 4.56 22.76 3.42
CA ASN A 152 5.16 23.78 2.56
C ASN A 152 6.68 23.94 2.76
N GLY A 153 7.30 23.14 3.63
CA GLY A 153 8.74 23.18 3.89
C GLY A 153 9.22 24.44 4.62
N LYS A 154 8.34 25.14 5.37
CA LYS A 154 8.74 26.25 6.24
C LYS A 154 9.24 25.78 7.61
N MET A 155 8.89 24.55 7.98
CA MET A 155 9.40 23.86 9.15
C MET A 155 9.77 22.43 8.76
N HIS A 156 10.74 21.86 9.46
CA HIS A 156 11.25 20.52 9.20
C HIS A 156 11.18 19.66 10.46
N ILE A 157 10.80 18.40 10.26
CA ILE A 157 10.94 17.36 11.27
C ILE A 157 12.33 16.75 11.08
N LEU A 158 13.22 16.98 12.04
CA LEU A 158 14.60 16.48 11.99
C LEU A 158 14.66 15.02 12.46
N LYS A 159 13.92 14.72 13.52
CA LYS A 159 13.96 13.39 14.15
C LYS A 159 12.63 13.06 14.82
N ILE A 160 12.28 11.78 14.79
CA ILE A 160 11.17 11.23 15.54
C ILE A 160 11.71 10.05 16.36
N VAL A 161 11.45 10.09 17.66
CA VAL A 161 11.69 8.96 18.56
C VAL A 161 10.35 8.53 19.11
N ARG A 162 10.00 7.26 18.88
CA ARG A 162 8.64 6.77 19.08
C ARG A 162 8.63 5.46 19.84
N GLU A 163 7.77 5.42 20.86
CA GLU A 163 7.28 4.24 21.54
C GLU A 163 5.79 4.08 21.15
N PRO A 164 5.47 3.25 20.13
CA PRO A 164 4.15 3.21 19.52
C PRO A 164 3.02 2.97 20.53
N GLY A 165 1.98 3.81 20.50
CA GLY A 165 0.82 3.72 21.39
C GLY A 165 1.05 4.27 22.80
N ILE A 166 2.26 4.71 23.13
CA ILE A 166 2.59 5.27 24.45
C ILE A 166 3.00 6.74 24.30
N ARG A 167 4.13 7.00 23.64
CA ARG A 167 4.71 8.33 23.54
C ARG A 167 5.60 8.49 22.31
N THR A 168 5.50 9.64 21.67
CA THR A 168 6.40 10.09 20.60
C THR A 168 6.95 11.47 20.90
N LYS A 169 8.27 11.62 20.74
CA LYS A 169 8.95 12.91 20.72
C LYS A 169 9.28 13.28 19.27
N VAL A 170 8.87 14.48 18.87
CA VAL A 170 9.10 15.02 17.52
C VAL A 170 10.00 16.24 17.60
N GLU A 171 11.17 16.15 17.00
CA GLU A 171 12.14 17.24 16.92
C GLU A 171 11.86 18.10 15.69
N LEU A 172 11.64 19.40 15.92
CA LEU A 172 11.25 20.37 14.91
C LEU A 172 12.23 21.54 14.83
N GLU A 173 12.50 21.95 13.60
CA GLU A 173 13.23 23.18 13.27
C GLU A 173 12.36 24.08 12.40
N ALA A 174 12.23 25.35 12.77
CA ALA A 174 11.62 26.35 11.91
C ALA A 174 12.70 27.00 11.04
N LEU A 175 12.46 27.04 9.73
CA LEU A 175 13.31 27.79 8.80
C LEU A 175 12.92 29.26 8.71
N ASP A 176 11.67 29.57 9.04
CA ASP A 176 11.12 30.93 9.06
C ASP A 176 11.10 31.41 10.51
N GLU A 177 11.92 32.41 10.83
CA GLU A 177 12.04 32.99 12.18
C GLU A 177 10.71 33.58 12.71
N SER A 178 9.74 33.83 11.82
CA SER A 178 8.41 34.32 12.23
C SER A 178 7.50 33.21 12.78
N LEU A 179 7.87 31.94 12.63
CA LEU A 179 7.08 30.79 13.07
C LEU A 179 7.62 30.23 14.38
N ASP A 180 6.73 30.05 15.36
CA ASP A 180 7.00 29.26 16.56
C ASP A 180 6.57 27.80 16.34
N PRO A 181 7.49 26.81 16.36
CA PRO A 181 7.17 25.40 16.09
C PRO A 181 6.10 24.82 17.02
N ILE A 182 6.12 25.21 18.31
CA ILE A 182 5.19 24.69 19.30
C ILE A 182 3.77 25.18 18.98
N THR A 183 3.60 26.50 18.84
CA THR A 183 2.30 27.12 18.57
C THR A 183 1.70 26.64 17.25
N GLU A 184 2.52 26.49 16.20
CA GLU A 184 2.07 26.04 14.89
C GLU A 184 1.59 24.58 14.90
N CYS A 185 2.26 23.70 15.67
CA CYS A 185 1.89 22.29 15.78
C CYS A 185 0.70 22.05 16.71
N VAL A 186 0.59 22.82 17.80
CA VAL A 186 -0.59 22.78 18.69
C VAL A 186 -1.82 23.31 17.95
N GLY A 187 -1.66 24.41 17.20
CA GLY A 187 -2.73 25.04 16.46
C GLY A 187 -3.78 25.72 17.36
N PRO A 188 -4.85 26.30 16.78
CA PRO A 188 -5.87 27.01 17.53
C PRO A 188 -6.53 26.10 18.56
N LYS A 189 -6.40 26.42 19.86
CA LYS A 189 -6.94 25.62 20.97
C LYS A 189 -6.45 24.15 21.01
N GLY A 190 -5.31 23.82 20.42
CA GLY A 190 -4.77 22.45 20.45
C GLY A 190 -5.34 21.50 19.40
N THR A 191 -6.18 21.98 18.48
CA THR A 191 -6.95 21.08 17.60
C THR A 191 -6.09 20.22 16.68
N ARG A 192 -4.93 20.72 16.23
CA ARG A 192 -4.05 19.98 15.29
C ARG A 192 -3.37 18.82 15.99
N ILE A 193 -2.70 19.09 17.10
CA ILE A 193 -2.01 18.04 17.87
C ILE A 193 -3.01 17.01 18.40
N ASP A 194 -4.20 17.44 18.81
CA ASP A 194 -5.27 16.54 19.28
C ASP A 194 -5.81 15.65 18.15
N SER A 195 -5.90 16.16 16.91
CA SER A 195 -6.26 15.37 15.72
C SER A 195 -5.28 14.22 15.51
N ILE A 196 -3.97 14.52 15.56
CA ILE A 196 -2.91 13.52 15.40
C ILE A 196 -2.93 12.52 16.56
N ARG A 197 -3.03 12.99 17.82
CA ARG A 197 -3.14 12.13 19.01
C ARG A 197 -4.33 11.18 18.90
N LYS A 198 -5.47 11.67 18.41
CA LYS A 198 -6.67 10.85 18.20
C LYS A 198 -6.47 9.80 17.12
N GLU A 199 -5.79 10.13 16.02
CA GLU A 199 -5.43 9.16 14.99
C GLU A 199 -4.49 8.07 15.53
N LEU A 200 -3.62 8.40 16.48
CA LEU A 200 -2.72 7.48 17.19
C LEU A 200 -3.33 6.87 18.47
N HIS A 201 -4.66 6.91 18.61
CA HIS A 201 -5.42 6.35 19.74
C HIS A 201 -4.91 6.74 21.14
N GLY A 202 -4.50 8.00 21.29
CA GLY A 202 -4.12 8.57 22.58
C GLY A 202 -2.62 8.48 22.90
N GLU A 203 -1.79 8.06 21.95
CA GLU A 203 -0.33 8.19 22.04
C GLU A 203 0.04 9.64 22.41
N GLN A 204 0.86 9.81 23.46
CA GLN A 204 1.31 11.14 23.88
C GLN A 204 2.30 11.70 22.87
N ILE A 205 2.15 12.96 22.50
CA ILE A 205 3.06 13.61 21.55
C ILE A 205 3.70 14.80 22.23
N ASP A 206 5.02 14.77 22.35
CA ASP A 206 5.84 15.87 22.85
C ASP A 206 6.58 16.53 21.68
N ILE A 207 6.49 17.85 21.59
CA ILE A 207 7.17 18.64 20.57
C ILE A 207 8.48 19.17 21.17
N VAL A 208 9.59 18.88 20.51
CA VAL A 208 10.94 19.30 20.92
C VAL A 208 11.44 20.31 19.91
N VAL A 209 11.69 21.55 20.36
CA VAL A 209 12.31 22.57 19.52
C VAL A 209 13.80 22.27 19.40
N HIS A 210 14.28 22.16 18.15
CA HIS A 210 15.68 21.93 17.87
C HIS A 210 16.56 23.08 18.38
N SER A 211 17.77 22.74 18.81
CA SER A 211 18.80 23.71 19.16
C SER A 211 20.17 23.15 18.79
N ASP A 212 21.01 23.99 18.19
CA ASP A 212 22.43 23.66 17.94
C ASP A 212 23.23 23.56 19.25
N ASP A 213 22.76 24.21 20.32
CA ASP A 213 23.36 24.09 21.64
C ASP A 213 22.95 22.77 22.30
N MET A 214 23.93 21.92 22.59
CA MET A 214 23.68 20.58 23.10
C MET A 214 23.04 20.58 24.49
N GLU A 215 23.39 21.53 25.37
CA GLU A 215 22.79 21.62 26.70
C GLU A 215 21.29 21.98 26.59
N GLN A 216 20.96 22.97 25.77
CA GLN A 216 19.59 23.37 25.50
C GLN A 216 18.80 22.25 24.82
N MET A 217 19.39 21.55 23.84
CA MET A 217 18.73 20.45 23.15
C MET A 217 18.40 19.28 24.09
N VAL A 218 19.32 18.93 25.00
CA VAL A 218 19.08 17.91 26.02
C VAL A 218 17.96 18.33 26.98
N GLN A 219 17.96 19.58 27.42
CA GLN A 219 16.87 20.11 28.27
C GLN A 219 15.51 20.03 27.56
N ASN A 220 15.45 20.45 26.29
CA ASN A 220 14.21 20.40 25.49
C ASN A 220 13.71 18.95 25.31
N ALA A 221 14.62 17.99 25.14
CA ALA A 221 14.27 16.59 24.93
C ALA A 221 13.79 15.86 26.20
N LEU A 222 14.23 16.31 27.38
CA LEU A 222 13.84 15.74 28.68
C LEU A 222 12.47 16.22 29.16
N GLY A 223 11.98 17.34 28.61
CA GLY A 223 10.66 17.92 28.89
C GLY A 223 9.49 17.02 28.51
#